data_AF-A0ABD1TF59-F1
#
_entry.id   AF-A0ABD1TF59-F1
#
_cell.length_a   1.000
_cell.length_b   1.000
_cell.length_c   1.000
_cell.angle_alpha   90.00
_cell.angle_beta   90.00
_cell.angle_gamma   90.00
#
_symmetry.space_group_name_H-M   'P 1'
#
loop_
_entity.id
_entity.type
_entity.pdbx_description
1 polymer ?
#
loop_
_entity_poly.entity_id
_entity_poly.type
_entity_poly.pdbx_seq_one_letter_code
_entity_poly.pdbx_strand_id
1 'polypeptide(L)'
;MGMAMYSSILILFLCFCQLGHKITASDEQKTPSHTLQEAYDFLGIKPNPDGSLTREIRIPMVNATPNVEPSSTTQIALSKDIPLNPFTKTFIRLYKPLNNPKKNRKIPLIIYLHGGDFVLFSAKTVVFHEFCNQISAQFPAVVASVEYRLAPEHRLPAAYDDAMDAIMWARSQAVCVNGSDAWIKTLADFSHVFLLGSSAGGNAAYHAALRALDLNLSPIKIRGLIMNQPYFGGVHRTESEIKLSEDAYIPLYVNDLLWTFSLPKNANRDHEFCNPLMIGRSYDLGKIKRLPRVMMKGDGGDPLVDREKMLVKFLKAKGVEVVSIFNEGGHHGIELSNTTAAQELYDAMKDFILST
;
A
#
# COMPACT_ATOMS: atom_id res chain seq x y z
N MET A 1 -3.04 29.86 6.28
CA MET A 1 -3.63 29.37 7.55
C MET A 1 -3.73 27.83 7.60
N GLY A 2 -2.88 27.09 6.86
CA GLY A 2 -2.92 25.62 6.73
C GLY A 2 -1.77 24.86 7.39
N MET A 3 -0.87 25.55 8.12
CA MET A 3 0.25 24.91 8.83
C MET A 3 -0.07 24.52 10.28
N ALA A 4 -1.14 25.04 10.87
CA ALA A 4 -1.47 24.80 12.28
C ALA A 4 -2.17 23.44 12.54
N MET A 5 -2.74 22.79 11.51
CA MET A 5 -3.35 21.45 11.65
C MET A 5 -2.31 20.32 11.67
N TYR A 6 -1.11 20.53 11.11
CA TYR A 6 -0.05 19.51 11.09
C TYR A 6 0.58 19.28 12.46
N SER A 7 0.56 20.29 13.35
CA SER A 7 1.18 20.20 14.67
C SER A 7 0.38 19.37 15.69
N SER A 8 -0.91 19.12 15.46
CA SER A 8 -1.77 18.36 16.38
C SER A 8 -2.03 16.93 15.94
N ILE A 9 -1.79 16.61 14.66
CA ILE A 9 -1.96 15.27 14.09
C ILE A 9 -0.74 14.38 14.36
N LEU A 10 0.43 14.98 14.58
CA LEU A 10 1.68 14.29 14.90
C LEU A 10 1.76 13.82 16.37
N ILE A 11 0.89 14.33 17.25
CA ILE A 11 0.94 14.07 18.69
C ILE A 11 0.41 12.66 19.05
N LEU A 12 -0.40 12.01 18.21
CA LEU A 12 -0.80 10.62 18.46
C LEU A 12 0.19 9.56 17.95
N PHE A 13 1.21 9.95 17.16
CA PHE A 13 2.29 9.05 16.74
C PHE A 13 3.64 9.35 17.41
N LEU A 14 3.85 10.56 17.96
CA LEU A 14 5.12 10.96 18.60
C LEU A 14 5.12 11.01 20.13
N CYS A 15 3.99 10.83 20.84
CA CYS A 15 3.96 11.04 22.29
C CYS A 15 4.52 9.91 23.18
N PHE A 16 5.09 8.83 22.63
CA PHE A 16 5.78 7.81 23.44
C PHE A 16 7.30 7.81 23.33
N CYS A 17 7.91 8.70 22.53
CA CYS A 17 9.34 8.63 22.19
C CYS A 17 10.23 9.68 22.90
N GLN A 18 10.01 9.96 24.19
CA GLN A 18 10.98 10.75 24.97
C GLN A 18 11.22 10.20 26.37
N LEU A 19 12.12 9.22 26.46
CA LEU A 19 12.96 8.97 27.64
C LEU A 19 14.30 8.41 27.13
N GLY A 20 15.15 9.30 26.63
CA GLY A 20 16.52 8.96 26.25
C GLY A 20 17.36 8.67 27.51
N HIS A 21 17.75 7.41 27.69
CA HIS A 21 18.83 7.06 28.61
C HIS A 21 20.15 6.96 27.84
N LYS A 22 21.18 7.68 28.33
CA LYS A 22 22.56 7.54 27.90
C LYS A 22 23.05 6.13 28.26
N ILE A 23 23.55 5.38 27.28
CA ILE A 23 24.18 4.07 27.49
C ILE A 23 25.69 4.26 27.63
N THR A 24 26.24 3.90 28.79
CA THR A 24 27.67 3.60 28.95
C THR A 24 27.89 2.13 28.63
N ALA A 25 28.97 1.84 27.91
CA ALA A 25 29.30 0.52 27.37
C ALA A 25 29.73 -0.46 28.46
N SER A 26 28.89 -1.45 28.75
CA SER A 26 29.24 -2.83 29.07
C SER A 26 27.95 -3.58 29.41
N ASP A 27 27.42 -4.37 28.49
CA ASP A 27 26.59 -5.54 28.83
C ASP A 27 26.36 -6.37 27.55
N GLU A 28 26.49 -7.68 27.69
CA GLU A 28 26.18 -8.68 26.66
C GLU A 28 24.82 -8.36 26.01
N GLN A 29 24.74 -8.38 24.67
CA GLN A 29 23.52 -8.10 23.89
C GLN A 29 22.41 -9.09 24.24
N LYS A 30 21.67 -8.84 25.33
CA LYS A 30 20.33 -9.35 25.52
C LYS A 30 19.45 -8.59 24.54
N THR A 31 18.97 -9.27 23.51
CA THR A 31 17.87 -8.77 22.68
C THR A 31 16.71 -8.38 23.61
N PRO A 32 16.13 -7.18 23.47
CA PRO A 32 14.96 -6.79 24.26
C PRO A 32 13.87 -7.86 24.15
N SER A 33 13.40 -8.37 25.29
CA SER A 33 12.30 -9.33 25.33
C SER A 33 10.98 -8.58 25.45
N HIS A 34 10.38 -8.25 24.31
CA HIS A 34 9.07 -7.60 24.28
C HIS A 34 7.91 -8.56 24.58
N THR A 35 6.86 -8.05 25.22
CA THR A 35 5.64 -8.81 25.50
C THR A 35 4.60 -8.60 24.39
N LEU A 36 3.63 -9.52 24.28
CA LEU A 36 2.48 -9.33 23.37
C LEU A 36 1.64 -8.11 23.77
N GLN A 37 1.56 -7.79 25.07
CA GLN A 37 0.82 -6.63 25.55
C GLN A 37 1.45 -5.33 25.06
N GLU A 38 2.78 -5.23 25.09
CA GLU A 38 3.50 -4.07 24.54
C GLU A 38 3.21 -3.88 23.05
N ALA A 39 3.09 -4.97 22.28
CA ALA A 39 2.76 -4.89 20.87
C ALA A 39 1.32 -4.40 20.62
N TYR A 40 0.37 -4.83 21.46
CA TYR A 40 -1.01 -4.34 21.43
C TYR A 40 -1.09 -2.86 21.78
N ASP A 41 -0.38 -2.43 22.82
CA ASP A 41 -0.36 -1.05 23.27
C ASP A 41 0.29 -0.13 22.22
N PHE A 42 1.39 -0.58 21.60
CA PHE A 42 2.05 0.13 20.49
C PHE A 42 1.11 0.41 19.32
N LEU A 43 0.31 -0.60 18.95
CA LEU A 43 -0.67 -0.51 17.86
C LEU A 43 -2.00 0.14 18.30
N GLY A 44 -2.22 0.34 19.60
CA GLY A 44 -3.50 0.70 20.20
C GLY A 44 -4.65 -0.20 19.72
N ILE A 45 -4.40 -1.51 19.76
CA ILE A 45 -5.40 -2.55 19.47
C ILE A 45 -5.60 -3.44 20.69
N LYS A 46 -6.73 -4.12 20.75
CA LYS A 46 -7.04 -5.09 21.79
C LYS A 46 -7.64 -6.36 21.18
N PRO A 47 -7.10 -7.55 21.49
CA PRO A 47 -7.69 -8.79 21.02
C PRO A 47 -9.02 -9.08 21.72
N ASN A 48 -10.00 -9.55 20.94
CA ASN A 48 -11.30 -9.99 21.43
C ASN A 48 -11.35 -11.52 21.55
N PRO A 49 -12.20 -12.09 22.43
CA PRO A 49 -12.32 -13.54 22.59
C PRO A 49 -12.74 -14.31 21.33
N ASP A 50 -13.42 -13.65 20.39
CA ASP A 50 -13.83 -14.23 19.10
C ASP A 50 -12.72 -14.24 18.03
N GLY A 51 -11.54 -13.70 18.37
CA GLY A 51 -10.39 -13.59 17.47
C GLY A 51 -10.37 -12.33 16.60
N SER A 52 -11.35 -11.43 16.74
CA SER A 52 -11.33 -10.09 16.13
C SER A 52 -10.47 -9.10 16.94
N LEU A 53 -10.27 -7.89 16.41
CA LEU A 53 -9.57 -6.80 17.11
C LEU A 53 -10.49 -5.61 17.36
N THR A 54 -10.44 -5.09 18.58
CA THR A 54 -10.87 -3.72 18.86
C THR A 54 -9.71 -2.78 18.52
N ARG A 55 -9.92 -1.83 17.62
CA ARG A 55 -8.92 -0.82 17.23
C ARG A 55 -9.25 0.48 17.96
N GLU A 56 -8.47 0.81 18.99
CA GLU A 56 -8.76 1.91 19.92
C GLU A 56 -8.22 3.26 19.42
N ILE A 57 -7.19 3.24 18.57
CA ILE A 57 -6.65 4.45 17.95
C ILE A 57 -7.69 5.08 17.03
N ARG A 58 -7.98 6.35 17.28
CA ARG A 58 -8.77 7.18 16.37
C ARG A 58 -7.91 7.63 15.19
N ILE A 59 -7.97 6.85 14.12
CA ILE A 59 -7.35 7.19 12.83
C ILE A 59 -8.22 8.27 12.15
N PRO A 60 -7.68 9.43 11.78
CA PRO A 60 -8.45 10.47 11.09
C PRO A 60 -8.91 10.00 9.71
N MET A 61 -10.20 10.16 9.44
CA MET A 61 -10.87 9.73 8.22
C MET A 61 -11.49 10.94 7.51
N VAL A 62 -11.51 10.92 6.18
CA VAL A 62 -12.02 12.00 5.35
C VAL A 62 -13.24 11.52 4.56
N ASN A 63 -14.27 12.36 4.48
CA ASN A 63 -15.42 12.10 3.61
C ASN A 63 -15.05 12.38 2.14
N ALA A 64 -15.69 11.66 1.22
CA ALA A 64 -15.48 11.93 -0.18
C ALA A 64 -16.05 13.30 -0.58
N THR A 65 -15.39 13.98 -1.51
CA THR A 65 -15.70 15.33 -1.98
C THR A 65 -16.03 15.31 -3.47
N PRO A 66 -17.28 14.98 -3.86
CA PRO A 66 -17.63 14.74 -5.26
C PRO A 66 -17.75 16.02 -6.09
N ASN A 67 -17.90 17.18 -5.42
CA ASN A 67 -18.08 18.48 -6.02
C ASN A 67 -16.97 19.44 -5.56
N VAL A 68 -16.80 20.52 -6.32
CA VAL A 68 -15.95 21.63 -5.91
C VAL A 68 -16.60 22.30 -4.71
N GLU A 69 -15.92 22.29 -3.58
CA GLU A 69 -16.42 22.97 -2.38
C GLU A 69 -16.31 24.49 -2.58
N PRO A 70 -17.41 25.27 -2.44
CA PRO A 70 -17.42 26.70 -2.76
C PRO A 70 -16.36 27.54 -2.02
N SER A 71 -15.94 27.10 -0.84
CA SER A 71 -14.95 27.76 0.01
C SER A 71 -13.52 27.23 -0.17
N SER A 72 -13.32 26.19 -0.99
CA SER A 72 -12.01 25.55 -1.12
C SER A 72 -11.20 26.15 -2.26
N THR A 73 -10.09 26.80 -1.92
CA THR A 73 -9.09 27.28 -2.89
C THR A 73 -7.95 26.28 -3.09
N THR A 74 -7.93 25.19 -2.33
CA THR A 74 -6.84 24.20 -2.30
C THR A 74 -7.26 22.82 -2.81
N GLN A 75 -8.51 22.65 -3.23
CA GLN A 75 -8.95 21.37 -3.79
C GLN A 75 -8.24 21.17 -5.15
N ILE A 76 -7.61 20.01 -5.31
CA ILE A 76 -6.87 19.64 -6.53
C ILE A 76 -7.50 18.44 -7.27
N ALA A 77 -8.32 17.66 -6.55
CA ALA A 77 -9.01 16.49 -7.03
C ALA A 77 -10.42 16.39 -6.42
N LEU A 78 -11.31 15.68 -7.11
CA LEU A 78 -12.63 15.29 -6.60
C LEU A 78 -12.61 13.81 -6.26
N SER A 79 -13.38 13.42 -5.24
CA SER A 79 -13.47 12.03 -4.79
C SER A 79 -14.91 11.56 -4.56
N LYS A 80 -15.20 10.28 -4.79
CA LYS A 80 -16.48 9.64 -4.43
C LYS A 80 -16.30 8.17 -4.09
N ASP A 81 -17.16 7.64 -3.24
CA ASP A 81 -17.16 6.22 -2.87
C ASP A 81 -18.12 5.44 -3.79
N ILE A 82 -17.65 4.32 -4.34
CA ILE A 82 -18.41 3.41 -5.20
C ILE A 82 -18.40 2.02 -4.56
N PRO A 83 -19.56 1.38 -4.30
CA PRO A 83 -19.59 0.01 -3.80
C PRO A 83 -18.84 -0.94 -4.74
N LEU A 84 -17.97 -1.79 -4.19
CA LEU A 84 -17.22 -2.78 -4.94
C LEU A 84 -17.92 -4.14 -4.85
N ASN A 85 -18.05 -4.65 -3.63
CA ASN A 85 -18.70 -5.93 -3.38
C ASN A 85 -19.62 -5.82 -2.14
N PRO A 86 -20.95 -5.96 -2.30
CA PRO A 86 -21.89 -5.77 -1.20
C PRO A 86 -21.79 -6.88 -0.13
N PHE A 87 -21.32 -8.07 -0.47
CA PHE A 87 -21.19 -9.18 0.48
C PHE A 87 -20.01 -8.99 1.43
N THR A 88 -18.89 -8.49 0.90
CA THR A 88 -17.69 -8.19 1.68
C THR A 88 -17.68 -6.75 2.20
N LYS A 89 -18.67 -5.93 1.80
CA LYS A 89 -18.84 -4.51 2.13
C LYS A 89 -17.62 -3.65 1.73
N THR A 90 -16.87 -4.10 0.74
CA THR A 90 -15.75 -3.34 0.17
C THR A 90 -16.25 -2.25 -0.77
N PHE A 91 -15.46 -1.20 -0.93
CA PHE A 91 -15.76 -0.10 -1.84
C PHE A 91 -14.47 0.43 -2.48
N ILE A 92 -14.64 1.24 -3.52
CA ILE A 92 -13.56 1.99 -4.16
C ILE A 92 -13.81 3.47 -3.90
N ARG A 93 -12.83 4.17 -3.35
CA ARG A 93 -12.79 5.62 -3.42
C ARG A 93 -12.15 6.03 -4.73
N LEU A 94 -12.97 6.58 -5.62
CA LEU A 94 -12.57 7.03 -6.93
C LEU A 94 -12.16 8.51 -6.88
N TYR A 95 -11.00 8.83 -7.41
CA TYR A 95 -10.48 10.18 -7.54
C TYR A 95 -10.37 10.57 -9.01
N LYS A 96 -10.66 11.84 -9.30
CA LYS A 96 -10.30 12.47 -10.58
C LYS A 96 -9.64 13.83 -10.37
N PRO A 97 -8.72 14.25 -11.25
CA PRO A 97 -8.17 15.59 -11.20
C PRO A 97 -9.27 16.63 -11.47
N LEU A 98 -9.19 17.79 -10.80
CA LEU A 98 -10.06 18.92 -11.14
C LEU A 98 -9.73 19.48 -12.52
N ASN A 99 -8.44 19.62 -12.82
CA ASN A 99 -7.94 20.10 -14.09
C ASN A 99 -7.40 18.92 -14.90
N ASN A 100 -8.12 18.49 -15.94
CA ASN A 100 -7.54 17.60 -16.94
C ASN A 100 -6.79 18.46 -17.99
N PRO A 101 -5.45 18.41 -18.05
CA PRO A 101 -4.66 19.34 -18.86
C PRO A 101 -4.89 19.22 -20.37
N LYS A 102 -5.56 18.15 -20.84
CA LYS A 102 -5.92 17.98 -22.26
C LYS A 102 -7.38 17.58 -22.37
N LYS A 103 -8.26 18.55 -22.68
CA LYS A 103 -9.68 18.30 -22.98
C LYS A 103 -9.78 17.15 -24.00
N ASN A 104 -10.61 16.16 -23.69
CA ASN A 104 -10.88 14.97 -24.51
C ASN A 104 -9.77 13.90 -24.59
N ARG A 105 -8.70 13.98 -23.78
CA ARG A 105 -7.73 12.88 -23.67
C ARG A 105 -8.03 12.02 -22.44
N LYS A 106 -8.17 10.71 -22.66
CA LYS A 106 -8.22 9.73 -21.58
C LYS A 106 -6.85 9.64 -20.88
N ILE A 107 -6.89 9.42 -19.57
CA ILE A 107 -5.76 9.40 -18.65
C ILE A 107 -5.62 8.03 -17.99
N PRO A 108 -4.42 7.64 -17.53
CA PRO A 108 -4.20 6.34 -16.90
C PRO A 108 -5.16 6.06 -15.74
N LEU A 109 -5.49 4.78 -15.54
CA LEU A 109 -6.21 4.31 -14.36
C LEU A 109 -5.22 3.66 -13.40
N ILE A 110 -5.17 4.16 -12.17
CA ILE A 110 -4.37 3.58 -11.08
C ILE A 110 -5.34 2.89 -10.12
N ILE A 111 -5.18 1.59 -9.93
CA ILE A 111 -5.85 0.87 -8.83
C ILE A 111 -4.90 0.89 -7.65
N TYR A 112 -5.26 1.59 -6.59
CA TYR A 112 -4.41 1.80 -5.42
C TYR A 112 -4.86 0.94 -4.24
N LEU A 113 -3.89 0.31 -3.57
CA LEU A 113 -4.07 -0.44 -2.33
C LEU A 113 -3.27 0.24 -1.22
N HIS A 114 -3.95 0.66 -0.16
CA HIS A 114 -3.32 1.35 0.96
C HIS A 114 -2.46 0.44 1.84
N GLY A 115 -1.54 1.04 2.60
CA GLY A 115 -0.73 0.35 3.62
C GLY A 115 -1.49 0.14 4.93
N GLY A 116 -0.81 -0.42 5.93
CA GLY A 116 -1.40 -0.75 7.24
C GLY A 116 -1.29 -2.21 7.64
N ASP A 117 -0.27 -2.91 7.14
CA ASP A 117 0.11 -4.26 7.59
C ASP A 117 -1.03 -5.30 7.47
N PHE A 118 -2.00 -5.03 6.59
CA PHE A 118 -3.30 -5.71 6.44
C PHE A 118 -4.25 -5.62 7.63
N VAL A 119 -3.88 -4.94 8.72
CA VAL A 119 -4.64 -4.91 9.98
C VAL A 119 -5.28 -3.55 10.23
N LEU A 120 -4.72 -2.46 9.68
CA LEU A 120 -5.11 -1.08 9.99
C LEU A 120 -5.43 -0.26 8.73
N PHE A 121 -5.98 0.92 8.99
CA PHE A 121 -6.34 1.97 8.03
C PHE A 121 -7.50 1.62 7.09
N SER A 122 -7.74 2.52 6.14
CA SER A 122 -8.84 2.51 5.18
C SER A 122 -8.47 3.41 4.00
N ALA A 123 -9.12 3.22 2.86
CA ALA A 123 -9.14 4.17 1.75
C ALA A 123 -9.64 5.57 2.15
N LYS A 124 -10.30 5.71 3.31
CA LYS A 124 -10.73 6.99 3.87
C LYS A 124 -9.72 7.64 4.80
N THR A 125 -8.68 6.92 5.23
CA THR A 125 -7.66 7.47 6.12
C THR A 125 -7.00 8.69 5.49
N VAL A 126 -6.86 9.78 6.26
CA VAL A 126 -6.44 11.10 5.76
C VAL A 126 -5.14 11.05 4.94
N VAL A 127 -4.13 10.31 5.40
CA VAL A 127 -2.83 10.26 4.73
C VAL A 127 -2.91 9.58 3.36
N PHE A 128 -3.71 8.51 3.24
CA PHE A 128 -3.94 7.83 1.97
C PHE A 128 -4.90 8.60 1.06
N HIS A 129 -5.86 9.30 1.66
CA HIS A 129 -6.74 10.19 0.91
C HIS A 129 -5.95 11.32 0.25
N GLU A 130 -5.03 11.94 0.98
CA GLU A 130 -4.20 13.01 0.46
C GLU A 130 -3.20 12.50 -0.59
N PHE A 131 -2.56 11.35 -0.34
CA PHE A 131 -1.73 10.68 -1.33
C PHE A 131 -2.50 10.46 -2.65
N CYS A 132 -3.74 9.97 -2.59
CA CYS A 132 -4.58 9.77 -3.78
C CYS A 132 -4.96 11.09 -4.47
N ASN A 133 -5.23 12.16 -3.71
CA ASN A 133 -5.48 13.50 -4.29
C ASN A 133 -4.26 13.99 -5.07
N GLN A 134 -3.07 13.88 -4.46
CA GLN A 134 -1.81 14.33 -5.05
C GLN A 134 -1.49 13.57 -6.34
N ILE A 135 -1.50 12.23 -6.31
CA ILE A 135 -1.18 11.45 -7.52
C ILE A 135 -2.22 11.66 -8.64
N SER A 136 -3.51 11.79 -8.30
CA SER A 136 -4.60 12.06 -9.26
C SER A 136 -4.40 13.40 -9.98
N ALA A 137 -3.94 14.43 -9.25
CA ALA A 137 -3.75 15.77 -9.77
C ALA A 137 -2.39 15.98 -10.48
N GLN A 138 -1.29 15.51 -9.87
CA GLN A 138 0.07 15.74 -10.37
C GLN A 138 0.41 14.90 -11.60
N PHE A 139 -0.12 13.67 -11.64
CA PHE A 139 -0.04 12.76 -12.78
C PHE A 139 -1.46 12.54 -13.21
N PRO A 140 -2.04 13.41 -14.08
CA PRO A 140 -3.44 13.35 -14.43
C PRO A 140 -3.83 11.90 -14.69
N ALA A 141 -4.50 11.30 -13.72
CA ALA A 141 -4.85 9.89 -13.66
C ALA A 141 -6.14 9.76 -12.88
N VAL A 142 -6.94 8.76 -13.23
CA VAL A 142 -8.05 8.34 -12.38
C VAL A 142 -7.48 7.37 -11.35
N VAL A 143 -7.74 7.59 -10.07
CA VAL A 143 -7.27 6.69 -9.00
C VAL A 143 -8.47 5.97 -8.39
N ALA A 144 -8.46 4.66 -8.42
CA ALA A 144 -9.42 3.78 -7.75
C ALA A 144 -8.74 3.21 -6.48
N SER A 145 -8.88 3.90 -5.35
CA SER A 145 -8.34 3.47 -4.06
C SER A 145 -9.28 2.44 -3.42
N VAL A 146 -8.79 1.23 -3.19
CA VAL A 146 -9.60 0.08 -2.76
C VAL A 146 -9.66 0.03 -1.24
N GLU A 147 -10.87 -0.02 -0.69
CA GLU A 147 -11.12 -0.46 0.68
C GLU A 147 -11.19 -1.99 0.68
N TYR A 148 -10.10 -2.63 1.10
CA TYR A 148 -10.02 -4.08 1.23
C TYR A 148 -10.28 -4.52 2.69
N ARG A 149 -10.69 -5.77 2.86
CA ARG A 149 -10.94 -6.35 4.18
C ARG A 149 -9.65 -6.52 4.99
N LEU A 150 -9.73 -6.24 6.29
CA LEU A 150 -8.60 -6.30 7.20
C LEU A 150 -8.53 -7.62 7.99
N ALA A 151 -7.31 -7.99 8.35
CA ALA A 151 -7.00 -9.06 9.27
C ALA A 151 -7.08 -8.58 10.73
N PRO A 152 -7.30 -9.48 11.70
CA PRO A 152 -7.46 -10.93 11.57
C PRO A 152 -8.87 -11.39 11.21
N GLU A 153 -9.86 -10.49 11.15
CA GLU A 153 -11.24 -10.82 10.80
C GLU A 153 -11.33 -11.46 9.41
N HIS A 154 -10.48 -10.99 8.49
CA HIS A 154 -10.32 -11.50 7.14
C HIS A 154 -8.85 -11.68 6.80
N ARG A 155 -8.26 -12.79 7.28
CA ARG A 155 -6.87 -13.19 6.97
C ARG A 155 -6.62 -13.26 5.47
N LEU A 156 -5.36 -13.12 5.07
CA LEU A 156 -4.93 -13.37 3.70
C LEU A 156 -5.35 -14.78 3.28
N PRO A 157 -5.93 -14.95 2.07
CA PRO A 157 -5.84 -14.04 0.92
C PRO A 157 -6.97 -13.01 0.75
N ALA A 158 -7.80 -12.70 1.75
CA ALA A 158 -8.98 -11.85 1.57
C ALA A 158 -8.67 -10.49 0.89
N ALA A 159 -7.61 -9.81 1.30
CA ALA A 159 -7.19 -8.55 0.68
C ALA A 159 -6.77 -8.72 -0.81
N TYR A 160 -6.23 -9.88 -1.17
CA TYR A 160 -5.88 -10.19 -2.56
C TYR A 160 -7.11 -10.50 -3.40
N ASP A 161 -8.12 -11.12 -2.81
CA ASP A 161 -9.41 -11.33 -3.46
C ASP A 161 -10.10 -9.98 -3.72
N ASP A 162 -10.07 -9.07 -2.75
CA ASP A 162 -10.64 -7.72 -2.89
C ASP A 162 -9.89 -6.86 -3.92
N ALA A 163 -8.57 -7.02 -4.02
CA ALA A 163 -7.76 -6.41 -5.08
C ALA A 163 -8.12 -6.97 -6.46
N MET A 164 -8.38 -8.28 -6.57
CA MET A 164 -8.85 -8.90 -7.81
C MET A 164 -10.28 -8.44 -8.17
N ASP A 165 -11.17 -8.28 -7.20
CA ASP A 165 -12.50 -7.69 -7.39
C ASP A 165 -12.37 -6.28 -7.99
N ALA A 166 -11.43 -5.46 -7.52
CA ALA A 166 -11.18 -4.13 -8.08
C ALA A 166 -10.68 -4.15 -9.53
N ILE A 167 -9.79 -5.10 -9.88
CA ILE A 167 -9.33 -5.32 -11.26
C ILE A 167 -10.51 -5.73 -12.16
N MET A 168 -11.35 -6.65 -11.69
CA MET A 168 -12.52 -7.13 -12.43
C MET A 168 -13.60 -6.06 -12.54
N TRP A 169 -13.75 -5.22 -11.52
CA TRP A 169 -14.60 -4.03 -11.57
C TRP A 169 -14.12 -3.05 -12.64
N ALA A 170 -12.82 -2.74 -12.69
CA ALA A 170 -12.30 -1.89 -13.74
C ALA A 170 -12.64 -2.48 -15.13
N ARG A 171 -12.50 -3.80 -15.28
CA ARG A 171 -12.86 -4.49 -16.53
C ARG A 171 -14.34 -4.31 -16.84
N SER A 172 -15.22 -4.49 -15.86
CA SER A 172 -16.67 -4.31 -16.07
C SER A 172 -17.04 -2.87 -16.43
N GLN A 173 -16.31 -1.88 -15.91
CA GLN A 173 -16.44 -0.48 -16.34
C GLN A 173 -16.07 -0.31 -17.82
N ALA A 174 -14.99 -0.97 -18.26
CA ALA A 174 -14.51 -0.88 -19.64
C ALA A 174 -15.49 -1.48 -20.67
N VAL A 175 -16.15 -2.60 -20.32
CA VAL A 175 -17.14 -3.26 -21.19
C VAL A 175 -18.58 -2.81 -20.92
N CYS A 176 -18.81 -1.90 -19.96
CA CYS A 176 -20.11 -1.33 -19.62
C CYS A 176 -21.20 -2.36 -19.24
N VAL A 177 -20.83 -3.50 -18.64
CA VAL A 177 -21.73 -4.64 -18.38
C VAL A 177 -22.95 -4.27 -17.52
N ASN A 178 -22.80 -3.35 -16.56
CA ASN A 178 -23.89 -2.88 -15.68
C ASN A 178 -24.02 -1.34 -15.71
N GLY A 179 -23.72 -0.74 -16.86
CA GLY A 179 -23.39 0.68 -16.94
C GLY A 179 -21.96 0.96 -16.48
N SER A 180 -21.50 2.18 -16.73
CA SER A 180 -20.18 2.63 -16.30
C SER A 180 -20.29 3.95 -15.56
N ASP A 181 -19.52 4.07 -14.49
CA ASP A 181 -19.38 5.30 -13.76
C ASP A 181 -18.96 6.45 -14.68
N ALA A 182 -19.66 7.58 -14.57
CA ALA A 182 -19.46 8.71 -15.47
C ALA A 182 -18.01 9.24 -15.48
N TRP A 183 -17.30 9.23 -14.34
CA TRP A 183 -15.93 9.72 -14.27
C TRP A 183 -14.98 8.77 -14.99
N ILE A 184 -15.08 7.47 -14.71
CA ILE A 184 -14.23 6.48 -15.37
C ILE A 184 -14.51 6.38 -16.86
N LYS A 185 -15.79 6.32 -17.27
CA LYS A 185 -16.16 6.22 -18.68
C LYS A 185 -15.53 7.33 -19.52
N THR A 186 -15.55 8.55 -18.98
CA THR A 186 -15.08 9.75 -19.67
C THR A 186 -13.57 9.95 -19.57
N LEU A 187 -12.95 9.63 -18.44
CA LEU A 187 -11.55 9.97 -18.17
C LEU A 187 -10.61 8.77 -18.31
N ALA A 188 -10.99 7.55 -17.93
CA ALA A 188 -10.03 6.45 -17.81
C ALA A 188 -9.65 5.84 -19.16
N ASP A 189 -8.35 5.66 -19.36
CA ASP A 189 -7.75 4.85 -20.41
C ASP A 189 -7.50 3.43 -19.90
N PHE A 190 -8.41 2.52 -20.27
CA PHE A 190 -8.33 1.11 -19.89
C PHE A 190 -7.16 0.36 -20.56
N SER A 191 -6.49 0.96 -21.56
CA SER A 191 -5.26 0.40 -22.12
C SER A 191 -4.00 0.79 -21.36
N HIS A 192 -4.12 1.68 -20.35
CA HIS A 192 -3.05 2.14 -19.46
C HIS A 192 -3.49 2.03 -18.00
N VAL A 193 -3.62 0.79 -17.52
CA VAL A 193 -3.94 0.50 -16.11
C VAL A 193 -2.68 0.17 -15.33
N PHE A 194 -2.55 0.70 -14.12
CA PHE A 194 -1.45 0.43 -13.21
C PHE A 194 -1.98 -0.06 -11.88
N LEU A 195 -1.29 -1.04 -11.29
CA LEU A 195 -1.52 -1.42 -9.90
C LEU A 195 -0.49 -0.68 -9.06
N LEU A 196 -0.95 0.04 -8.05
CA LEU A 196 -0.10 0.77 -7.10
C LEU A 196 -0.42 0.28 -5.69
N GLY A 197 0.61 0.08 -4.88
CA GLY A 197 0.38 -0.16 -3.47
C GLY A 197 1.56 0.28 -2.61
N SER A 198 1.24 0.69 -1.39
CA SER A 198 2.21 1.09 -0.38
C SER A 198 2.21 0.08 0.77
N SER A 199 3.37 -0.34 1.27
CA SER A 199 3.46 -1.29 2.40
C SER A 199 2.64 -2.57 2.10
N ALA A 200 1.72 -2.97 2.98
CA ALA A 200 0.81 -4.10 2.78
C ALA A 200 0.03 -4.03 1.45
N GLY A 201 -0.32 -2.83 1.00
CA GLY A 201 -0.94 -2.62 -0.30
C GLY A 201 -0.01 -2.97 -1.46
N GLY A 202 1.30 -2.75 -1.33
CA GLY A 202 2.30 -3.15 -2.32
C GLY A 202 2.41 -4.67 -2.45
N ASN A 203 2.35 -5.37 -1.31
CA ASN A 203 2.23 -6.82 -1.28
C ASN A 203 0.93 -7.31 -1.95
N ALA A 204 -0.23 -6.72 -1.61
CA ALA A 204 -1.49 -7.06 -2.25
C ALA A 204 -1.49 -6.79 -3.76
N ALA A 205 -0.90 -5.68 -4.20
CA ALA A 205 -0.76 -5.34 -5.61
C ALA A 205 0.10 -6.38 -6.36
N TYR A 206 1.18 -6.86 -5.75
CA TYR A 206 2.01 -7.94 -6.30
C TYR A 206 1.24 -9.25 -6.46
N HIS A 207 0.56 -9.72 -5.42
CA HIS A 207 -0.19 -10.97 -5.49
C HIS A 207 -1.41 -10.88 -6.42
N ALA A 208 -2.11 -9.74 -6.46
CA ALA A 208 -3.18 -9.49 -7.41
C ALA A 208 -2.67 -9.49 -8.85
N ALA A 209 -1.51 -8.85 -9.13
CA ALA A 209 -0.89 -8.88 -10.45
C ALA A 209 -0.61 -10.31 -10.91
N LEU A 210 -0.02 -11.14 -10.03
CA LEU A 210 0.24 -12.55 -10.32
C LEU A 210 -1.04 -13.33 -10.61
N ARG A 211 -2.11 -13.12 -9.85
CA ARG A 211 -3.41 -13.78 -10.07
C ARG A 211 -4.06 -13.35 -11.38
N ALA A 212 -3.96 -12.06 -11.72
CA ALA A 212 -4.53 -11.48 -12.91
C ALA A 212 -3.93 -12.04 -14.22
N LEU A 213 -2.70 -12.58 -14.18
CA LEU A 213 -2.06 -13.23 -15.33
C LEU A 213 -2.81 -14.46 -15.84
N ASP A 214 -3.62 -15.12 -15.00
CA ASP A 214 -4.36 -16.32 -15.38
C ASP A 214 -5.75 -15.99 -15.96
N LEU A 215 -6.09 -14.70 -16.06
CA LEU A 215 -7.41 -14.24 -16.50
C LEU A 215 -7.36 -13.46 -17.81
N ASN A 216 -8.45 -13.52 -18.56
CA ASN A 216 -8.65 -12.62 -19.70
C ASN A 216 -9.22 -11.28 -19.23
N LEU A 217 -8.36 -10.27 -19.16
CA LEU A 217 -8.73 -8.93 -18.71
C LEU A 217 -9.25 -8.01 -19.81
N SER A 218 -9.29 -8.46 -21.08
CA SER A 218 -9.69 -7.63 -22.22
C SER A 218 -11.02 -6.90 -21.95
N PRO A 219 -11.09 -5.58 -22.23
CA PRO A 219 -10.12 -4.76 -22.96
C PRO A 219 -9.02 -4.10 -22.09
N ILE A 220 -8.97 -4.40 -20.78
CA ILE A 220 -7.97 -3.81 -19.89
C ILE A 220 -6.57 -4.34 -20.18
N LYS A 221 -5.59 -3.43 -20.13
CA LYS A 221 -4.16 -3.76 -20.13
C LYS A 221 -3.48 -3.17 -18.90
N ILE A 222 -2.99 -4.05 -18.02
CA ILE A 222 -2.12 -3.66 -16.90
C ILE A 222 -0.72 -3.42 -17.48
N ARG A 223 -0.25 -2.18 -17.43
CA ARG A 223 1.02 -1.74 -18.01
C ARG A 223 2.17 -1.72 -17.01
N GLY A 224 1.87 -1.64 -15.72
CA GLY A 224 2.89 -1.62 -14.69
C GLY A 224 2.36 -1.93 -13.30
N LEU A 225 3.27 -2.40 -12.46
CA LEU A 225 3.08 -2.57 -11.02
C LEU A 225 4.03 -1.61 -10.30
N ILE A 226 3.50 -0.77 -9.42
CA ILE A 226 4.25 0.19 -8.63
C ILE A 226 4.13 -0.23 -7.17
N MET A 227 5.26 -0.51 -6.53
CA MET A 227 5.32 -0.93 -5.14
C MET A 227 6.17 0.08 -4.37
N ASN A 228 5.51 0.83 -3.49
CA ASN A 228 6.18 1.70 -2.53
C ASN A 228 6.39 0.97 -1.21
N GLN A 229 7.64 0.67 -0.87
CA GLN A 229 8.05 -0.03 0.35
C GLN A 229 7.21 -1.30 0.63
N PRO A 230 7.10 -2.26 -0.31
CA PRO A 230 6.13 -3.33 -0.18
C PRO A 230 6.41 -4.25 1.02
N TYR A 231 5.36 -4.55 1.78
CA TYR A 231 5.44 -5.29 3.03
C TYR A 231 5.67 -6.79 2.80
N PHE A 232 6.92 -7.22 2.94
CA PHE A 232 7.31 -8.62 2.86
C PHE A 232 8.05 -9.04 4.13
N GLY A 233 8.12 -10.35 4.36
CA GLY A 233 8.71 -10.96 5.54
C GLY A 233 9.37 -12.31 5.21
N GLY A 234 9.70 -13.05 6.27
CA GLY A 234 10.39 -14.34 6.22
C GLY A 234 10.80 -14.76 7.63
N VAL A 235 10.88 -16.07 7.89
CA VAL A 235 11.26 -16.55 9.23
C VAL A 235 12.67 -16.09 9.60
N HIS A 236 13.61 -16.24 8.68
CA HIS A 236 14.98 -15.73 8.84
C HIS A 236 15.02 -14.22 8.67
N ARG A 237 15.71 -13.55 9.60
CA ARG A 237 15.89 -12.10 9.57
C ARG A 237 16.95 -11.68 8.57
N THR A 238 16.70 -10.59 7.87
CA THR A 238 17.72 -9.90 7.05
C THR A 238 18.63 -9.04 7.91
N GLU A 239 19.70 -8.50 7.32
CA GLU A 239 20.62 -7.59 8.02
C GLU A 239 19.91 -6.29 8.42
N SER A 240 19.10 -5.72 7.52
CA SER A 240 18.28 -4.53 7.81
C SER A 240 17.32 -4.75 8.98
N GLU A 241 16.65 -5.91 9.04
CA GLU A 241 15.74 -6.24 10.13
C GLU A 241 16.48 -6.37 11.47
N ILE A 242 17.64 -7.03 11.49
CA ILE A 242 18.43 -7.16 12.73
C ILE A 242 18.93 -5.79 13.19
N LYS A 243 19.44 -4.97 12.27
CA LYS A 243 19.98 -3.65 12.57
C LYS A 243 18.91 -2.68 13.08
N LEU A 244 17.69 -2.79 12.57
CA LEU A 244 16.57 -1.91 12.86
C LEU A 244 15.48 -2.64 13.67
N SER A 245 15.88 -3.53 14.58
CA SER A 245 14.93 -4.39 15.31
C SER A 245 13.94 -3.61 16.17
N GLU A 246 14.38 -2.48 16.70
CA GLU A 246 13.65 -1.54 17.54
C GLU A 246 13.22 -0.27 16.78
N ASP A 247 13.02 -0.38 15.46
CA ASP A 247 12.61 0.76 14.64
C ASP A 247 11.33 1.43 15.18
N ALA A 248 11.27 2.76 15.06
CA ALA A 248 10.15 3.54 15.60
C ALA A 248 8.83 3.32 14.85
N TYR A 249 8.88 2.83 13.61
CA TYR A 249 7.71 2.62 12.74
C TYR A 249 7.38 1.14 12.57
N ILE A 250 8.39 0.28 12.34
CA ILE A 250 8.24 -1.16 12.12
C ILE A 250 9.12 -1.96 13.11
N PRO A 251 8.89 -1.85 14.43
CA PRO A 251 9.62 -2.68 15.38
C PRO A 251 9.27 -4.15 15.19
N LEU A 252 10.26 -5.04 15.22
CA LEU A 252 10.08 -6.42 14.76
C LEU A 252 9.12 -7.24 15.61
N TYR A 253 9.01 -6.96 16.91
CA TYR A 253 8.06 -7.65 17.78
C TYR A 253 6.61 -7.34 17.40
N VAL A 254 6.33 -6.11 16.93
CA VAL A 254 5.02 -5.70 16.39
C VAL A 254 4.82 -6.28 14.99
N ASN A 255 5.84 -6.22 14.14
CA ASN A 255 5.81 -6.79 12.80
C ASN A 255 5.46 -8.28 12.82
N ASP A 256 6.02 -9.05 13.74
CA ASP A 256 5.74 -10.48 13.90
C ASP A 256 4.28 -10.75 14.32
N LEU A 257 3.74 -9.92 15.21
CA LEU A 257 2.34 -10.00 15.61
C LEU A 257 1.41 -9.70 14.43
N LEU A 258 1.72 -8.65 13.66
CA LEU A 258 0.95 -8.27 12.46
C LEU A 258 0.93 -9.39 11.42
N TRP A 259 2.08 -10.00 11.11
CA TRP A 259 2.10 -11.19 10.24
C TRP A 259 1.31 -12.36 10.82
N THR A 260 1.32 -12.55 12.14
CA THR A 260 0.51 -13.59 12.81
C THR A 260 -0.99 -13.32 12.68
N PHE A 261 -1.43 -12.06 12.63
CA PHE A 261 -2.81 -11.73 12.32
C PHE A 261 -3.15 -11.93 10.85
N SER A 262 -2.24 -11.56 9.95
CA SER A 262 -2.51 -11.47 8.52
C SER A 262 -2.44 -12.81 7.80
N LEU A 263 -1.52 -13.69 8.17
CA LEU A 263 -1.33 -14.98 7.48
C LEU A 263 -2.47 -15.98 7.75
N PRO A 264 -2.64 -17.00 6.89
CA PRO A 264 -3.51 -18.14 7.18
C PRO A 264 -3.19 -18.75 8.56
N LYS A 265 -4.20 -19.31 9.22
CA LYS A 265 -3.98 -19.99 10.50
C LYS A 265 -2.92 -21.09 10.35
N ASN A 266 -2.00 -21.17 11.30
CA ASN A 266 -0.88 -22.12 11.35
C ASN A 266 0.23 -21.90 10.29
N ALA A 267 0.15 -20.85 9.47
CA ALA A 267 1.25 -20.46 8.60
C ALA A 267 2.34 -19.71 9.38
N ASN A 268 3.59 -19.83 8.94
CA ASN A 268 4.70 -19.02 9.42
C ASN A 268 5.10 -17.97 8.36
N ARG A 269 6.08 -17.12 8.68
CA ARG A 269 6.52 -16.03 7.81
C ARG A 269 7.21 -16.46 6.51
N ASP A 270 7.48 -17.75 6.30
CA ASP A 270 7.95 -18.27 5.00
C ASP A 270 6.80 -18.70 4.08
N HIS A 271 5.54 -18.52 4.50
CA HIS A 271 4.39 -18.62 3.62
C HIS A 271 4.53 -17.64 2.44
N GLU A 272 4.10 -18.05 1.24
CA GLU A 272 4.30 -17.30 -0.01
C GLU A 272 3.71 -15.87 -0.01
N PHE A 273 2.72 -15.62 0.84
CA PHE A 273 2.09 -14.31 1.07
C PHE A 273 2.98 -13.33 1.84
N CYS A 274 3.92 -13.86 2.63
CA CYS A 274 4.88 -13.08 3.41
C CYS A 274 6.23 -13.07 2.71
N ASN A 275 6.71 -14.24 2.27
CA ASN A 275 8.00 -14.41 1.62
C ASN A 275 7.83 -14.81 0.14
N PRO A 276 7.82 -13.85 -0.79
CA PRO A 276 7.58 -14.12 -2.22
C PRO A 276 8.74 -14.87 -2.88
N LEU A 277 9.87 -15.07 -2.21
CA LEU A 277 10.98 -15.85 -2.74
C LEU A 277 10.79 -17.36 -2.54
N MET A 278 9.87 -17.75 -1.65
CA MET A 278 9.48 -19.15 -1.44
C MET A 278 8.53 -19.69 -2.52
N ILE A 279 8.15 -18.84 -3.49
CA ILE A 279 7.30 -19.14 -4.64
C ILE A 279 7.84 -20.30 -5.51
N GLY A 280 9.11 -20.70 -5.37
CA GLY A 280 9.73 -21.82 -6.07
C GLY A 280 9.07 -23.20 -5.91
N ARG A 281 7.99 -23.33 -5.13
CA ARG A 281 7.18 -24.57 -5.02
C ARG A 281 5.73 -24.45 -5.54
N SER A 282 5.16 -23.26 -5.72
CA SER A 282 3.72 -23.08 -6.02
C SER A 282 3.43 -22.43 -7.38
N TYR A 283 4.33 -21.62 -7.95
CA TYR A 283 4.11 -20.98 -9.25
C TYR A 283 5.10 -21.47 -10.30
N ASP A 284 4.56 -21.70 -11.50
CA ASP A 284 5.35 -21.85 -12.73
C ASP A 284 6.30 -20.64 -12.85
N LEU A 285 7.60 -20.89 -12.86
CA LEU A 285 8.63 -19.85 -12.99
C LEU A 285 8.45 -19.03 -14.27
N GLY A 286 7.82 -19.59 -15.31
CA GLY A 286 7.42 -18.89 -16.52
C GLY A 286 6.34 -17.82 -16.29
N LYS A 287 5.54 -17.96 -15.23
CA LYS A 287 4.48 -17.01 -14.88
C LYS A 287 5.03 -15.66 -14.43
N ILE A 288 6.07 -15.63 -13.60
CA ILE A 288 6.65 -14.39 -13.07
C ILE A 288 7.16 -13.49 -14.21
N LYS A 289 7.77 -14.07 -15.24
CA LYS A 289 8.25 -13.33 -16.43
C LYS A 289 7.13 -12.61 -17.18
N ARG A 290 5.87 -13.05 -17.02
CA ARG A 290 4.70 -12.42 -17.66
C ARG A 290 4.18 -11.21 -16.89
N LEU A 291 4.70 -10.91 -15.70
CA LEU A 291 4.38 -9.68 -14.99
C LEU A 291 4.69 -8.46 -15.89
N PRO A 292 3.89 -7.38 -15.79
CA PRO A 292 4.25 -6.13 -16.42
C PRO A 292 5.54 -5.57 -15.79
N ARG A 293 6.10 -4.51 -16.38
CA ARG A 293 7.22 -3.80 -15.76
C ARG A 293 6.88 -3.38 -14.33
N VAL A 294 7.89 -3.38 -13.47
CA VAL A 294 7.75 -3.12 -12.03
C VAL A 294 8.56 -1.89 -11.65
N MET A 295 7.95 -0.99 -10.91
CA MET A 295 8.65 0.04 -10.13
C MET A 295 8.67 -0.40 -8.67
N MET A 296 9.84 -0.39 -8.04
CA MET A 296 9.99 -0.66 -6.62
C MET A 296 10.78 0.47 -5.96
N LYS A 297 10.17 1.10 -4.96
CA LYS A 297 10.79 2.15 -4.15
C LYS A 297 10.99 1.65 -2.71
N GLY A 298 12.13 1.95 -2.11
CA GLY A 298 12.47 1.60 -0.73
C GLY A 298 13.49 2.56 -0.11
N ASP A 299 13.73 2.45 1.20
CA ASP A 299 14.57 3.38 1.97
C ASP A 299 15.44 2.62 2.97
N GLY A 300 16.69 3.03 3.14
CA GLY A 300 17.65 2.32 3.97
C GLY A 300 17.33 2.31 5.47
N GLY A 301 16.49 3.24 5.94
CA GLY A 301 15.96 3.24 7.30
C GLY A 301 14.68 2.42 7.49
N ASP A 302 14.22 1.68 6.47
CA ASP A 302 13.13 0.72 6.60
C ASP A 302 13.70 -0.67 6.96
N PRO A 303 13.26 -1.32 8.06
CA PRO A 303 13.65 -2.68 8.39
C PRO A 303 13.47 -3.68 7.25
N LEU A 304 12.51 -3.47 6.35
CA LEU A 304 12.13 -4.41 5.28
C LEU A 304 12.92 -4.23 3.98
N VAL A 305 13.76 -3.19 3.87
CA VAL A 305 14.44 -2.79 2.62
C VAL A 305 15.27 -3.91 1.98
N ASP A 306 15.88 -4.81 2.78
CA ASP A 306 16.62 -5.93 2.22
C ASP A 306 15.70 -6.93 1.51
N ARG A 307 14.48 -7.15 2.02
CA ARG A 307 13.49 -8.03 1.37
C ARG A 307 13.06 -7.46 0.03
N GLU A 308 12.88 -6.15 -0.05
CA GLU A 308 12.57 -5.44 -1.28
C GLU A 308 13.72 -5.57 -2.29
N LYS A 309 14.96 -5.31 -1.86
CA LYS A 309 16.16 -5.49 -2.70
C LYS A 309 16.31 -6.94 -3.18
N MET A 310 16.02 -7.92 -2.33
CA MET A 310 16.02 -9.34 -2.69
C MET A 310 14.95 -9.66 -3.74
N LEU A 311 13.74 -9.11 -3.60
CA LEU A 311 12.67 -9.28 -4.58
C LEU A 311 13.02 -8.61 -5.92
N VAL A 312 13.62 -7.42 -5.92
CA VAL A 312 14.13 -6.77 -7.16
C VAL A 312 15.11 -7.69 -7.88
N LYS A 313 16.11 -8.24 -7.16
CA LYS A 313 17.09 -9.16 -7.73
C LYS A 313 16.40 -10.40 -8.32
N PHE A 314 15.45 -10.97 -7.59
CA PHE A 314 14.67 -12.12 -8.05
C PHE A 314 13.87 -11.82 -9.32
N LEU A 315 13.11 -10.73 -9.36
CA LEU A 315 12.31 -10.33 -10.52
C LEU A 315 13.17 -10.07 -11.75
N LYS A 316 14.29 -9.35 -11.60
CA LYS A 316 15.27 -9.13 -12.69
C LYS A 316 15.84 -10.46 -13.20
N ALA A 317 16.20 -11.37 -12.30
CA ALA A 317 16.70 -12.71 -12.67
C ALA A 317 15.66 -13.56 -13.41
N LYS A 318 14.35 -13.29 -13.22
CA LYS A 318 13.26 -13.93 -13.98
C LYS A 318 12.91 -13.19 -15.28
N GLY A 319 13.62 -12.12 -15.61
CA GLY A 319 13.44 -11.36 -16.85
C GLY A 319 12.30 -10.34 -16.80
N VAL A 320 11.84 -9.95 -15.61
CA VAL A 320 10.92 -8.82 -15.43
C VAL A 320 11.71 -7.51 -15.56
N GLU A 321 11.18 -6.54 -16.28
CA GLU A 321 11.74 -5.19 -16.31
C GLU A 321 11.46 -4.51 -14.96
N VAL A 322 12.51 -4.13 -14.23
CA VAL A 322 12.37 -3.51 -12.91
C VAL A 322 13.12 -2.19 -12.82
N VAL A 323 12.40 -1.11 -12.55
CA VAL A 323 12.90 0.20 -12.13
C VAL A 323 12.95 0.20 -10.60
N SER A 324 14.15 0.30 -10.02
CA SER A 324 14.35 0.23 -8.56
C SER A 324 14.94 1.53 -8.04
N ILE A 325 14.34 2.11 -7.01
CA ILE A 325 14.74 3.36 -6.37
C ILE A 325 14.95 3.06 -4.88
N PHE A 326 16.20 3.05 -4.43
CA PHE A 326 16.55 2.81 -3.03
C PHE A 326 17.34 3.97 -2.49
N ASN A 327 16.74 4.71 -1.57
CA ASN A 327 17.42 5.80 -0.86
C ASN A 327 18.25 5.24 0.29
N GLU A 328 19.39 5.87 0.63
CA GLU A 328 20.24 5.39 1.74
C GLU A 328 19.66 5.70 3.13
N GLY A 329 18.98 6.84 3.28
CA GLY A 329 18.32 7.26 4.53
C GLY A 329 16.84 6.91 4.57
N GLY A 330 16.04 7.77 5.19
CA GLY A 330 14.59 7.65 5.27
C GLY A 330 14.08 6.70 6.35
N HIS A 331 12.81 6.34 6.28
CA HIS A 331 12.14 5.34 7.12
C HIS A 331 10.88 4.82 6.41
N HIS A 332 10.26 3.77 6.95
CA HIS A 332 8.98 3.26 6.42
C HIS A 332 7.91 4.36 6.44
N GLY A 333 7.27 4.62 5.31
CA GLY A 333 6.23 5.63 5.14
C GLY A 333 6.71 7.10 5.14
N ILE A 334 7.99 7.37 4.88
CA ILE A 334 8.57 8.73 4.91
C ILE A 334 7.77 9.77 4.10
N GLU A 335 7.16 9.38 2.98
CA GLU A 335 6.38 10.29 2.13
C GLU A 335 5.10 10.79 2.78
N LEU A 336 4.62 10.12 3.83
CA LEU A 336 3.42 10.54 4.54
C LEU A 336 3.67 11.76 5.43
N SER A 337 4.93 12.04 5.79
CA SER A 337 5.32 13.15 6.67
C SER A 337 6.33 14.13 6.05
N ASN A 338 7.01 13.74 4.96
CA ASN A 338 8.02 14.56 4.30
C ASN A 338 7.59 14.91 2.86
N THR A 339 7.34 16.20 2.61
CA THR A 339 6.86 16.68 1.31
C THR A 339 7.88 16.55 0.18
N THR A 340 9.18 16.62 0.48
CA THR A 340 10.24 16.41 -0.52
C THR A 340 10.28 14.96 -0.95
N ALA A 341 10.32 14.03 0.02
CA ALA A 341 10.29 12.60 -0.28
C ALA A 341 9.01 12.19 -1.02
N ALA A 342 7.87 12.78 -0.64
CA ALA A 342 6.61 12.59 -1.35
C ALA A 342 6.71 13.06 -2.81
N GLN A 343 7.24 14.27 -3.05
CA GLN A 343 7.39 14.81 -4.40
C GLN A 343 8.32 13.97 -5.26
N GLU A 344 9.43 13.46 -4.70
CA GLU A 344 10.34 12.56 -5.40
C GLU A 344 9.66 11.24 -5.80
N LEU A 345 8.88 10.64 -4.89
CA LEU A 345 8.08 9.46 -5.19
C LEU A 345 7.06 9.75 -6.30
N TYR A 346 6.38 10.89 -6.19
CA TYR A 346 5.41 11.36 -7.18
C TYR A 346 6.09 11.45 -8.56
N ASP A 347 7.17 12.21 -8.70
CA ASP A 347 7.87 12.40 -9.97
C ASP A 347 8.36 11.06 -10.56
N ALA A 348 8.88 10.17 -9.72
CA ALA A 348 9.30 8.85 -10.17
C ALA A 348 8.13 8.00 -10.70
N MET A 349 6.96 8.04 -10.04
CA MET A 349 5.75 7.36 -10.52
C MET A 349 5.27 7.94 -11.85
N LYS A 350 5.35 9.26 -12.03
CA LYS A 350 5.04 9.92 -13.31
C LYS A 350 5.88 9.37 -14.43
N ASP A 351 7.19 9.37 -14.24
CA ASP A 351 8.14 8.99 -15.28
C ASP A 351 7.97 7.51 -15.64
N PHE A 352 7.72 6.66 -14.64
CA PHE A 352 7.38 5.27 -14.86
C PHE A 352 6.08 5.07 -15.65
N ILE A 353 5.02 5.81 -15.32
CA ILE A 353 3.72 5.70 -15.99
C ILE A 353 3.77 6.24 -17.42
N LEU A 354 4.46 7.37 -17.63
CA LEU A 354 4.52 8.04 -18.94
C LEU A 354 5.50 7.40 -19.93
N SER A 355 6.35 6.50 -19.47
CA SER A 355 7.31 5.77 -20.32
C SER A 355 6.78 4.46 -20.92
N THR A 356 5.48 4.15 -20.76
CA THR A 356 4.84 2.91 -21.28
C THR A 356 4.05 3.08 -22.56
#